data_AF-A0A087SJG9-F1
#
_entry.id   AF-A0A087SJG9-F1
#
_cell.length_a   1.000
_cell.length_b   1.000
_cell.length_c   1.000
_cell.angle_alpha   90.00
_cell.angle_beta   90.00
_cell.angle_gamma   90.00
#
_symmetry.space_group_name_H-M   'P 1'
#
loop_
_entity.id
_entity.type
_entity.pdbx_description
1 polymer ?
#
loop_
_entity_poly.entity_id
_entity_poly.type
_entity_poly.pdbx_seq_one_letter_code
_entity_poly.pdbx_strand_id
1 'polypeptide(L)'
;MAAAAALLAMQRAAWCPQLTARPPQLTDLRRALTPGLGRCWSSEATDGPEGLPLAQVAKACLAGNPRAQLTTVRGEALNAGTEPKVGSCLVHALAPRGLPPLVLLHPALHAEALRDLDLNPTNPASLCYGATDPPGLLQHVRAAGWLPPRLVLLGGLAPVTPSEVAAQVSEARRAWRGTSLLDLLPPESELEHLRGFSLPEPSRCQLVDAAGKQHELAPEAVDAALLDPIAYSQMDLLRMLSEEEGWQAALRLFCAGYLGVEAGPGALAVAADRMGLTVLAREVQAAASGVEPPPEPTGGRWRQFRFAFQRELRGRSDFVRMLESMREEVEAAAADE
;
A
#
# COMPACT_ATOMS: atom_id res chain seq x y z
N MET A 1 5.27 -14.79 48.06
CA MET A 1 5.27 -13.78 46.98
C MET A 1 6.66 -13.41 46.45
N ALA A 2 7.76 -13.58 47.19
CA ALA A 2 9.11 -13.31 46.65
C ALA A 2 9.72 -14.46 45.82
N ALA A 3 9.25 -15.70 45.98
CA ALA A 3 9.80 -16.86 45.28
C ALA A 3 9.28 -17.06 43.83
N ALA A 4 8.14 -16.47 43.47
CA ALA A 4 7.57 -16.58 42.11
C ALA A 4 8.24 -15.63 41.10
N ALA A 5 8.80 -14.51 41.57
CA ALA A 5 9.52 -13.56 40.72
C ALA A 5 10.92 -14.09 40.31
N ALA A 6 11.54 -14.94 41.14
CA ALA A 6 12.84 -15.53 40.84
C ALA A 6 12.75 -16.62 39.74
N LEU A 7 11.63 -17.35 39.65
CA LEU A 7 11.45 -18.39 38.63
C LEU A 7 11.20 -17.82 37.22
N LEU A 8 10.55 -16.66 37.10
CA LEU A 8 10.36 -15.98 35.81
C LEU A 8 11.63 -15.30 35.30
N ALA A 9 12.55 -14.91 36.20
CA ALA A 9 13.86 -14.39 35.82
C ALA A 9 14.81 -15.51 35.33
N MET A 10 14.70 -16.73 35.87
CA MET A 10 15.54 -17.86 35.46
C MET A 10 15.09 -18.55 34.16
N GLN A 11 13.83 -18.41 33.73
CA GLN A 11 13.37 -18.95 32.44
C GLN A 11 13.68 -18.06 31.23
N ARG A 12 14.20 -16.85 31.43
CA ARG A 12 14.75 -15.99 30.36
C ARG A 12 16.25 -16.24 30.08
N ALA A 13 16.87 -17.17 30.79
CA ALA A 13 18.30 -17.48 30.70
C ALA A 13 18.58 -18.90 30.15
N ALA A 14 17.72 -19.43 29.29
CA ALA A 14 18.07 -20.55 28.42
C ALA A 14 18.78 -20.00 27.18
N TRP A 15 20.04 -19.63 27.41
CA TRP A 15 21.01 -19.15 26.46
C TRP A 15 21.23 -20.21 25.37
N CYS A 16 20.90 -19.86 24.12
CA CYS A 16 21.50 -20.50 22.94
C CYS A 16 22.96 -20.03 22.90
N PRO A 17 23.97 -20.90 23.06
CA PRO A 17 25.35 -20.47 22.95
C PRO A 17 25.67 -20.28 21.46
N GLN A 18 26.39 -19.19 21.16
CA GLN A 18 26.99 -18.85 19.86
C GLN A 18 26.05 -18.12 18.88
N LEU A 19 25.99 -16.80 19.04
CA LEU A 19 26.18 -15.82 17.97
C LEU A 19 26.57 -14.49 18.65
N THR A 20 27.74 -14.48 19.29
CA THR A 20 28.46 -13.24 19.63
C THR A 20 29.24 -12.74 18.41
N ALA A 21 28.65 -12.85 17.22
CA ALA A 21 29.16 -12.15 16.06
C ALA A 21 28.83 -10.67 16.25
N ARG A 22 29.81 -9.79 16.04
CA ARG A 22 29.53 -8.36 15.85
C ARG A 22 28.44 -8.27 14.77
N PRO A 23 27.46 -7.35 14.88
CA PRO A 23 26.63 -7.07 13.72
C PRO A 23 27.58 -6.75 12.56
N PRO A 24 27.39 -7.39 11.40
CA PRO A 24 28.32 -7.28 10.30
C PRO A 24 28.56 -5.80 9.98
N GLN A 25 29.82 -5.40 9.81
CA GLN A 25 30.10 -3.99 9.53
C GLN A 25 29.49 -3.66 8.17
N LEU A 26 28.61 -2.67 8.08
CA LEU A 26 27.95 -2.21 6.85
C LEU A 26 28.84 -2.20 5.60
N THR A 27 30.11 -1.82 5.79
CA THR A 27 31.13 -1.76 4.75
C THR A 27 31.57 -3.11 4.19
N ASP A 28 31.47 -4.19 4.97
CA ASP A 28 31.88 -5.55 4.61
C ASP A 28 30.73 -6.31 3.93
N LEU A 29 29.50 -6.24 4.45
CA LEU A 29 28.27 -6.69 3.77
C LEU A 29 28.15 -6.12 2.35
N ARG A 30 28.36 -4.81 2.20
CA ARG A 30 28.29 -4.14 0.89
C ARG A 30 29.44 -4.53 -0.04
N ARG A 31 30.60 -4.93 0.51
CA ARG A 31 31.75 -5.38 -0.27
C ARG A 31 31.59 -6.83 -0.72
N ALA A 32 30.98 -7.69 0.11
CA ALA A 32 30.64 -9.06 -0.23
C ALA A 32 29.60 -9.13 -1.36
N LEU A 33 28.67 -8.17 -1.39
CA LEU A 33 27.74 -7.96 -2.49
C LEU A 33 28.44 -7.25 -3.66
N THR A 34 29.15 -8.03 -4.49
CA THR A 34 29.87 -7.53 -5.68
C THR A 34 28.97 -6.63 -6.56
N PRO A 35 29.38 -5.38 -6.90
CA PRO A 35 28.64 -4.54 -7.84
C PRO A 35 28.80 -5.09 -9.27
N GLY A 36 27.98 -6.08 -9.60
CA GLY A 36 28.04 -6.80 -10.87
C GLY A 36 27.04 -7.95 -11.01
N LEU A 37 26.48 -8.45 -9.89
CA LEU A 37 25.38 -9.41 -9.87
C LEU A 37 24.03 -8.76 -9.50
N GLY A 38 24.02 -7.43 -9.39
CA GLY A 38 23.07 -6.63 -8.62
C GLY A 38 21.65 -6.66 -9.12
N ARG A 39 20.84 -7.59 -8.59
CA ARG A 39 19.40 -7.73 -8.84
C ARG A 39 18.61 -6.45 -8.54
N CYS A 40 19.21 -5.52 -7.82
CA CYS A 40 18.58 -4.31 -7.35
C CYS A 40 19.42 -3.04 -7.59
N TRP A 41 18.78 -1.98 -8.08
CA TRP A 41 19.30 -0.59 -8.04
C TRP A 41 18.49 0.21 -7.01
N SER A 42 19.11 1.24 -6.44
CA SER A 42 18.47 2.09 -5.44
C SER A 42 18.61 3.57 -5.74
N SER A 43 17.55 4.30 -5.42
CA SER A 43 17.53 5.76 -5.44
C SER A 43 16.80 6.30 -4.21
N GLU A 44 17.26 7.45 -3.71
CA GLU A 44 16.58 8.20 -2.64
C GLU A 44 15.36 9.00 -3.17
N ALA A 45 14.99 8.83 -4.45
CA ALA A 45 14.06 9.70 -5.15
C ALA A 45 12.72 9.00 -5.44
N THR A 46 11.63 9.67 -5.07
CA THR A 46 10.25 9.39 -5.48
C THR A 46 9.97 9.71 -6.96
N ASP A 47 10.92 10.33 -7.67
CA ASP A 47 10.78 10.81 -9.06
C ASP A 47 11.91 10.30 -10.00
N GLY A 48 12.30 9.01 -9.89
CA GLY A 48 13.27 8.36 -10.79
C GLY A 48 12.62 7.40 -11.82
N PRO A 49 13.30 7.04 -12.93
CA PRO A 49 12.83 6.11 -13.97
C PRO A 49 12.65 4.64 -13.48
N GLU A 50 12.80 4.39 -12.19
CA GLU A 50 12.91 3.07 -11.55
C GLU A 50 11.57 2.54 -10.98
N GLY A 51 10.50 3.32 -11.13
CA GLY A 51 9.14 2.96 -10.70
C GLY A 51 8.15 2.92 -11.87
N LEU A 52 6.95 2.44 -11.59
CA LEU A 52 5.86 2.49 -12.57
C LEU A 52 5.55 3.93 -12.99
N PRO A 53 5.18 4.17 -14.26
CA PRO A 53 4.60 5.43 -14.67
C PRO A 53 3.39 5.80 -13.79
N LEU A 54 3.19 7.08 -13.48
CA LEU A 54 2.14 7.53 -12.55
C LEU A 54 0.73 7.06 -12.95
N ALA A 55 0.43 7.00 -14.25
CA ALA A 55 -0.85 6.47 -14.73
C ALA A 55 -1.04 4.97 -14.39
N GLN A 56 0.03 4.17 -14.40
CA GLN A 56 -0.01 2.76 -13.99
C GLN A 56 -0.12 2.63 -12.47
N VAL A 57 0.53 3.52 -11.71
CA VAL A 57 0.36 3.59 -10.23
C VAL A 57 -1.10 3.91 -9.89
N ALA A 58 -1.69 4.90 -10.56
CA ALA A 58 -3.10 5.25 -10.42
C ALA A 58 -4.01 4.06 -10.78
N LYS A 59 -3.78 3.41 -11.92
CA LYS A 59 -4.57 2.23 -12.33
C LYS A 59 -4.44 1.07 -11.34
N ALA A 60 -3.25 0.83 -10.78
CA ALA A 60 -3.03 -0.18 -9.75
C ALA A 60 -3.74 0.18 -8.44
N CYS A 61 -3.71 1.45 -8.02
CA CYS A 61 -4.44 1.95 -6.86
C CYS A 61 -5.96 1.74 -7.04
N LEU A 62 -6.49 2.05 -8.22
CA LEU A 62 -7.90 1.86 -8.54
C LEU A 62 -8.31 0.38 -8.49
N ALA A 63 -7.51 -0.50 -9.10
CA ALA A 63 -7.82 -1.92 -9.24
C ALA A 63 -7.61 -2.74 -7.95
N GLY A 64 -6.64 -2.33 -7.14
CA GLY A 64 -6.22 -3.03 -5.91
C GLY A 64 -6.96 -2.62 -4.65
N ASN A 65 -7.90 -1.67 -4.71
CA ASN A 65 -8.64 -1.18 -3.56
C ASN A 65 -10.17 -1.32 -3.77
N PRO A 66 -10.86 -2.19 -2.99
CA PRO A 66 -12.29 -2.45 -3.13
C PRO A 66 -13.17 -1.46 -2.35
N ARG A 67 -12.55 -0.41 -1.79
CA ARG A 67 -13.19 0.61 -0.97
C ARG A 67 -12.71 1.98 -1.40
N ALA A 68 -13.61 2.95 -1.35
CA ALA A 68 -13.31 4.35 -1.58
C ALA A 68 -14.09 5.23 -0.62
N GLN A 69 -13.58 6.43 -0.38
CA GLN A 69 -14.37 7.50 0.22
C GLN A 69 -15.18 8.19 -0.88
N LEU A 70 -16.50 8.10 -0.80
CA LEU A 70 -17.43 8.84 -1.65
C LEU A 70 -17.69 10.21 -1.02
N THR A 71 -17.77 11.23 -1.86
CA THR A 71 -18.21 12.56 -1.48
C THR A 71 -19.22 13.07 -2.49
N THR A 72 -20.36 13.56 -2.01
CA THR A 72 -21.51 14.04 -2.80
C THR A 72 -21.88 15.46 -2.41
N VAL A 73 -22.53 16.19 -3.32
CA VAL A 73 -23.05 17.53 -3.06
C VAL A 73 -24.57 17.48 -2.97
N ARG A 74 -25.14 18.03 -1.88
CA ARG A 74 -26.59 18.06 -1.68
C ARG A 74 -27.27 18.93 -2.74
N GLY A 75 -28.17 18.34 -3.52
CA GLY A 75 -28.86 19.00 -4.64
C GLY A 75 -29.70 20.24 -4.27
N GLU A 76 -30.25 20.29 -3.05
CA GLU A 76 -31.04 21.44 -2.56
C GLU A 76 -30.23 22.76 -2.51
N ALA A 77 -28.91 22.67 -2.35
CA ALA A 77 -28.06 23.85 -2.25
C ALA A 77 -27.79 24.54 -3.60
N LEU A 78 -27.99 23.84 -4.73
CA LEU A 78 -27.76 24.43 -6.05
C LEU A 78 -28.93 25.33 -6.51
N ASN A 79 -30.13 25.13 -5.97
CA ASN A 79 -31.34 25.79 -6.45
C ASN A 79 -31.88 26.89 -5.51
N ALA A 80 -31.39 26.98 -4.28
CA ALA A 80 -31.98 27.84 -3.24
C ALA A 80 -31.07 28.99 -2.73
N GLY A 81 -29.91 29.21 -3.36
CA GLY A 81 -28.94 30.22 -2.89
C GLY A 81 -28.35 29.91 -1.50
N THR A 82 -28.54 28.68 -1.02
CA THR A 82 -27.96 28.15 0.20
C THR A 82 -26.58 27.56 -0.07
N GLU A 83 -25.68 27.63 0.91
CA GLU A 83 -24.33 27.10 0.74
C GLU A 83 -24.36 25.59 0.39
N PRO A 84 -23.54 25.15 -0.60
CA PRO A 84 -23.41 23.74 -0.96
C PRO A 84 -22.93 22.93 0.24
N LYS A 85 -23.82 22.06 0.74
CA LYS A 85 -23.45 21.07 1.75
C LYS A 85 -22.86 19.84 1.06
N VAL A 86 -21.77 19.36 1.63
CA VAL A 86 -21.04 18.19 1.14
C VAL A 86 -21.19 17.05 2.13
N GLY A 87 -21.58 15.88 1.65
CA GLY A 87 -21.64 14.64 2.43
C GLY A 87 -20.48 13.73 2.06
N SER A 88 -19.98 12.93 3.01
CA SER A 88 -18.95 11.91 2.72
C SER A 88 -19.16 10.64 3.53
N CYS A 89 -18.91 9.49 2.89
CA CYS A 89 -18.98 8.18 3.51
C CYS A 89 -17.98 7.20 2.88
N LEU A 90 -17.64 6.14 3.60
CA LEU A 90 -16.87 5.02 3.06
C LEU A 90 -17.82 4.06 2.35
N VAL A 91 -17.47 3.63 1.15
CA VAL A 91 -18.32 2.79 0.29
C VAL A 91 -17.52 1.64 -0.30
N HIS A 92 -18.22 0.57 -0.70
CA HIS A 92 -17.63 -0.43 -1.59
C HIS A 92 -17.51 0.19 -2.99
N ALA A 93 -16.30 0.18 -3.53
CA ALA A 93 -16.00 0.78 -4.81
C ALA A 93 -15.10 -0.16 -5.61
N LEU A 94 -15.62 -0.68 -6.72
CA LEU A 94 -14.99 -1.71 -7.52
C LEU A 94 -14.51 -1.09 -8.82
N ALA A 95 -13.35 -1.50 -9.30
CA ALA A 95 -12.88 -1.15 -10.63
C ALA A 95 -12.17 -2.35 -11.27
N PRO A 96 -12.91 -3.44 -11.54
CA PRO A 96 -12.35 -4.60 -12.21
C PRO A 96 -11.87 -4.21 -13.61
N ARG A 97 -10.80 -4.87 -14.07
CA ARG A 97 -10.06 -4.61 -15.33
C ARG A 97 -10.91 -4.01 -16.46
N GLY A 98 -10.62 -2.75 -16.79
CA GLY A 98 -11.17 -2.06 -17.97
C GLY A 98 -12.64 -1.68 -17.86
N LEU A 99 -13.23 -1.77 -16.67
CA LEU A 99 -14.57 -1.29 -16.39
C LEU A 99 -14.51 0.01 -15.59
N PRO A 100 -15.48 0.92 -15.81
CA PRO A 100 -15.55 2.14 -15.04
C PRO A 100 -15.79 1.82 -13.56
N PRO A 101 -15.29 2.66 -12.63
CA PRO A 101 -15.56 2.54 -11.21
C PRO A 101 -17.05 2.33 -10.92
N LEU A 102 -17.37 1.34 -10.08
CA LEU A 102 -18.71 1.03 -9.59
C LEU A 102 -18.76 1.20 -8.08
N VAL A 103 -19.64 2.08 -7.63
CA VAL A 103 -19.93 2.35 -6.24
C VAL A 103 -21.19 1.58 -5.85
N LEU A 104 -21.13 0.85 -4.74
CA LEU A 104 -22.27 0.10 -4.19
C LEU A 104 -22.75 0.75 -2.90
N LEU A 105 -24.02 1.13 -2.86
CA LEU A 105 -24.64 1.82 -1.75
C LEU A 105 -25.79 1.00 -1.16
N HIS A 106 -25.63 0.58 0.09
CA HIS A 106 -26.74 0.03 0.89
C HIS A 106 -27.68 1.14 1.39
N PRO A 107 -29.01 1.05 1.16
CA PRO A 107 -29.99 2.06 1.57
C PRO A 107 -29.97 2.43 3.05
N ALA A 108 -29.80 1.45 3.93
CA ALA A 108 -29.77 1.70 5.37
C ALA A 108 -28.46 2.37 5.87
N LEU A 109 -27.34 2.19 5.15
CA LEU A 109 -26.02 2.69 5.57
C LEU A 109 -25.67 4.01 4.89
N HIS A 110 -26.18 4.25 3.68
CA HIS A 110 -25.80 5.38 2.83
C HIS A 110 -27.00 6.25 2.43
N ALA A 111 -28.01 6.35 3.30
CA ALA A 111 -29.25 7.09 3.04
C ALA A 111 -29.00 8.55 2.61
N GLU A 112 -28.03 9.23 3.21
CA GLU A 112 -27.69 10.62 2.83
C GLU A 112 -27.08 10.71 1.43
N ALA A 113 -26.10 9.86 1.12
CA ALA A 113 -25.47 9.84 -0.21
C ALA A 113 -26.47 9.48 -1.31
N LEU A 114 -27.36 8.51 -1.05
CA LEU A 114 -28.43 8.16 -1.97
C LEU A 114 -29.40 9.32 -2.20
N ARG A 115 -29.81 10.02 -1.14
CA ARG A 115 -30.65 11.21 -1.28
C ARG A 115 -29.95 12.28 -2.12
N ASP A 116 -28.66 12.51 -1.90
CA ASP A 116 -27.91 13.52 -2.66
C ASP A 116 -27.85 13.19 -4.15
N LEU A 117 -27.65 11.90 -4.49
CA LEU A 117 -27.64 11.39 -5.86
C LEU A 117 -29.04 11.34 -6.50
N ASP A 118 -30.09 11.09 -5.73
CA ASP A 118 -31.46 11.08 -6.29
C ASP A 118 -31.98 12.51 -6.56
N LEU A 119 -31.51 13.50 -5.79
CA LEU A 119 -31.95 14.90 -5.89
C LEU A 119 -31.12 15.75 -6.85
N ASN A 120 -29.92 15.31 -7.23
CA ASN A 120 -29.01 16.09 -8.08
C ASN A 120 -28.96 15.52 -9.51
N PRO A 121 -29.51 16.20 -10.53
CA PRO A 121 -29.51 15.66 -11.90
C PRO A 121 -28.12 15.52 -12.51
N THR A 122 -27.12 16.24 -11.99
CA THR A 122 -25.72 16.16 -12.46
C THR A 122 -24.87 15.15 -11.70
N ASN A 123 -25.37 14.63 -10.58
CA ASN A 123 -24.69 13.66 -9.72
C ASN A 123 -23.19 13.91 -9.48
N PRO A 124 -22.77 15.15 -9.15
CA PRO A 124 -21.37 15.45 -8.99
C PRO A 124 -20.85 14.74 -7.74
N ALA A 125 -19.80 13.97 -7.93
CA ALA A 125 -19.19 13.20 -6.87
C ALA A 125 -17.66 13.17 -7.01
N SER A 126 -17.00 12.88 -5.88
CA SER A 126 -15.61 12.48 -5.88
C SER A 126 -15.44 11.11 -5.23
N LEU A 127 -14.58 10.27 -5.81
CA LEU A 127 -14.15 8.99 -5.26
C LEU A 127 -12.67 9.08 -4.90
N CYS A 128 -12.34 8.85 -3.63
CA CYS A 128 -10.95 8.74 -3.18
C CYS A 128 -10.63 7.28 -2.83
N TYR A 129 -9.86 6.62 -3.70
CA TYR A 129 -9.29 5.30 -3.49
C TYR A 129 -7.97 5.40 -2.73
N GLY A 130 -7.67 4.40 -1.92
CA GLY A 130 -6.38 4.27 -1.22
C GLY A 130 -6.38 3.04 -0.33
N ALA A 131 -5.18 2.57 0.03
CA ALA A 131 -5.04 1.40 0.89
C ALA A 131 -5.73 1.63 2.24
N THR A 132 -6.71 0.79 2.56
CA THR A 132 -7.38 0.76 3.87
C THR A 132 -6.93 -0.40 4.75
N ASP A 133 -6.23 -1.39 4.17
CA ASP A 133 -5.82 -2.60 4.88
C ASP A 133 -4.39 -3.05 4.49
N PRO A 134 -3.69 -3.81 5.37
CA PRO A 134 -4.09 -4.11 6.74
C PRO A 134 -3.99 -2.85 7.65
N PRO A 135 -4.96 -2.61 8.55
CA PRO A 135 -4.98 -1.39 9.37
C PRO A 135 -3.73 -1.20 10.24
N GLY A 136 -3.13 -2.29 10.72
CA GLY A 136 -1.90 -2.25 11.52
C GLY A 136 -0.72 -1.67 10.74
N LEU A 137 -0.51 -2.08 9.49
CA LEU A 137 0.53 -1.51 8.64
C LEU A 137 0.29 -0.01 8.42
N LEU A 138 -0.94 0.39 8.10
CA LEU A 138 -1.28 1.79 7.86
C LEU A 138 -1.08 2.69 9.07
N GLN A 139 -1.35 2.19 10.28
CA GLN A 139 -1.06 2.92 11.52
C GLN A 139 0.44 3.18 11.66
N HIS A 140 1.29 2.18 11.39
CA HIS A 140 2.74 2.35 11.44
C HIS A 140 3.26 3.31 10.34
N VAL A 141 2.73 3.22 9.11
CA VAL A 141 3.08 4.14 8.02
C VAL A 141 2.74 5.58 8.37
N ARG A 142 1.55 5.82 8.95
CA ARG A 142 1.15 7.15 9.42
C ARG A 142 2.00 7.65 10.58
N ALA A 143 2.33 6.77 11.53
CA ALA A 143 3.24 7.09 12.64
C ALA A 143 4.66 7.41 12.15
N ALA A 144 5.05 6.91 10.98
CA ALA A 144 6.29 7.28 10.29
C ALA A 144 6.22 8.63 9.56
N GLY A 145 5.06 9.29 9.54
CA GLY A 145 4.83 10.56 8.83
C GLY A 145 4.55 10.40 7.34
N TRP A 146 4.28 9.17 6.88
CA TRP A 146 3.98 8.85 5.48
C TRP A 146 2.51 8.50 5.29
N LEU A 147 2.03 8.58 4.06
CA LEU A 147 0.66 8.22 3.70
C LEU A 147 0.67 7.11 2.65
N PRO A 148 -0.31 6.18 2.66
CA PRO A 148 -0.50 5.32 1.50
C PRO A 148 -0.89 6.18 0.28
N PRO A 149 -0.41 5.86 -0.93
CA PRO A 149 -0.85 6.53 -2.15
C PRO A 149 -2.37 6.52 -2.30
N ARG A 150 -2.93 7.61 -2.82
CA ARG A 150 -4.38 7.77 -3.03
C ARG A 150 -4.68 8.23 -4.45
N LEU A 151 -5.76 7.71 -5.01
CA LEU A 151 -6.30 8.17 -6.27
C LEU A 151 -7.64 8.86 -6.05
N VAL A 152 -7.75 10.11 -6.48
CA VAL A 152 -8.98 10.90 -6.45
C VAL A 152 -9.53 11.02 -7.86
N LEU A 153 -10.78 10.58 -8.04
CA LEU A 153 -11.55 10.73 -9.28
C LEU A 153 -12.71 11.68 -9.03
N LEU A 154 -12.94 12.63 -9.93
CA LEU A 154 -14.03 13.59 -9.89
C LEU A 154 -14.91 13.42 -11.14
N GLY A 155 -16.23 13.37 -10.99
CA GLY A 155 -17.14 13.36 -12.13
C GLY A 155 -18.59 13.08 -11.74
N GLY A 156 -19.42 12.76 -12.72
CA GLY A 156 -20.84 12.45 -12.52
C GLY A 156 -21.08 10.96 -12.31
N LEU A 157 -21.81 10.60 -11.25
CA LEU A 157 -22.24 9.21 -11.04
C LEU A 157 -23.54 8.90 -11.80
N ALA A 158 -23.53 7.83 -12.59
CA ALA A 158 -24.68 7.33 -13.32
C ALA A 158 -25.25 6.08 -12.63
N PRO A 159 -26.57 5.99 -12.37
CA PRO A 159 -27.16 4.79 -11.80
C PRO A 159 -27.02 3.61 -12.76
N VAL A 160 -26.74 2.42 -12.22
CA VAL A 160 -26.68 1.17 -13.00
C VAL A 160 -27.76 0.19 -12.57
N THR A 161 -28.14 -0.69 -13.48
CA THR A 161 -29.14 -1.73 -13.25
C THR A 161 -28.60 -2.82 -12.30
N PRO A 162 -29.48 -3.55 -11.58
CA PRO A 162 -29.05 -4.69 -10.76
C PRO A 162 -28.28 -5.76 -11.54
N SER A 163 -28.62 -5.98 -12.82
CA SER A 163 -27.89 -6.88 -13.71
C SER A 163 -26.46 -6.42 -13.99
N GLU A 164 -26.23 -5.12 -14.17
CA GLU A 164 -24.89 -4.56 -14.37
C GLU A 164 -24.07 -4.65 -13.08
N VAL A 165 -24.69 -4.40 -11.92
CA VAL A 165 -24.06 -4.62 -10.61
C VAL A 165 -23.60 -6.07 -10.48
N ALA A 166 -24.49 -7.03 -10.72
CA ALA A 166 -24.16 -8.45 -10.62
C ALA A 166 -23.03 -8.85 -11.58
N ALA A 167 -23.05 -8.36 -12.82
CA ALA A 167 -22.02 -8.61 -13.80
C ALA A 167 -20.65 -8.08 -13.36
N GLN A 168 -20.57 -6.82 -12.94
CA GLN A 168 -19.30 -6.22 -12.51
C GLN A 168 -18.76 -6.84 -11.20
N VAL A 169 -19.64 -7.20 -10.26
CA VAL A 169 -19.22 -7.93 -9.05
C VAL A 169 -18.67 -9.31 -9.40
N SER A 170 -19.30 -10.03 -10.33
CA SER A 170 -18.80 -11.31 -10.83
C SER A 170 -17.41 -11.17 -11.47
N GLU A 171 -17.22 -10.11 -12.27
CA GLU A 171 -15.91 -9.76 -12.86
C GLU A 171 -14.86 -9.43 -11.79
N ALA A 172 -15.22 -8.67 -10.75
CA ALA A 172 -14.35 -8.42 -9.61
C ALA A 172 -13.96 -9.72 -8.87
N ARG A 173 -14.92 -10.61 -8.61
CA ARG A 173 -14.64 -11.93 -8.01
C ARG A 173 -13.69 -12.76 -8.86
N ARG A 174 -13.83 -12.71 -10.20
CA ARG A 174 -12.92 -13.40 -11.12
C ARG A 174 -11.52 -12.79 -11.10
N ALA A 175 -11.42 -11.46 -11.14
CA ALA A 175 -10.17 -10.73 -11.15
C ALA A 175 -9.38 -10.89 -9.84
N TRP A 176 -10.08 -10.95 -8.70
CA TRP A 176 -9.49 -11.02 -7.36
C TRP A 176 -9.33 -12.43 -6.82
N ARG A 177 -9.57 -13.45 -7.65
CA ARG A 177 -9.43 -14.86 -7.25
C ARG A 177 -8.05 -15.13 -6.64
N GLY A 178 -8.04 -15.70 -5.43
CA GLY A 178 -6.81 -16.03 -4.71
C GLY A 178 -6.14 -14.86 -4.00
N THR A 179 -6.88 -13.75 -3.80
CA THR A 179 -6.42 -12.58 -3.02
C THR A 179 -7.38 -12.29 -1.87
N SER A 180 -6.92 -11.60 -0.84
CA SER A 180 -7.76 -11.14 0.27
C SER A 180 -8.82 -10.09 -0.12
N LEU A 181 -8.73 -9.51 -1.32
CA LEU A 181 -9.74 -8.55 -1.80
C LEU A 181 -11.13 -9.17 -1.92
N LEU A 182 -11.23 -10.49 -2.09
CA LEU A 182 -12.53 -11.20 -2.12
C LEU A 182 -13.30 -11.07 -0.81
N ASP A 183 -12.59 -11.06 0.31
CA ASP A 183 -13.20 -10.97 1.65
C ASP A 183 -13.79 -9.58 1.91
N LEU A 184 -13.41 -8.59 1.09
CA LEU A 184 -13.88 -7.20 1.16
C LEU A 184 -15.07 -6.92 0.23
N LEU A 185 -15.47 -7.89 -0.60
CA LEU A 185 -16.66 -7.78 -1.44
C LEU A 185 -17.93 -8.07 -0.63
N PRO A 186 -19.05 -7.38 -0.91
CA PRO A 186 -20.34 -7.76 -0.36
C PRO A 186 -20.69 -9.21 -0.77
N PRO A 187 -21.32 -10.01 0.11
CA PRO A 187 -21.77 -11.36 -0.24
C PRO A 187 -22.85 -11.31 -1.32
N GLU A 188 -23.00 -12.39 -2.07
CA GLU A 188 -23.94 -12.46 -3.20
C GLU A 188 -25.40 -12.23 -2.78
N SER A 189 -25.76 -12.69 -1.58
CA SER A 189 -27.08 -12.47 -0.97
C SER A 189 -27.39 -11.00 -0.67
N GLU A 190 -26.39 -10.13 -0.54
CA GLU A 190 -26.61 -8.71 -0.26
C GLU A 190 -26.75 -7.87 -1.54
N LEU A 191 -26.36 -8.41 -2.70
CA LEU A 191 -26.31 -7.63 -3.95
C LEU A 191 -27.69 -7.10 -4.37
N GLU A 192 -28.76 -7.84 -4.09
CA GLU A 192 -30.14 -7.43 -4.39
C GLU A 192 -30.61 -6.22 -3.56
N HIS A 193 -29.92 -5.92 -2.46
CA HIS A 193 -30.22 -4.78 -1.59
C HIS A 193 -29.32 -3.56 -1.86
N LEU A 194 -28.35 -3.68 -2.77
CA LEU A 194 -27.42 -2.60 -3.10
C LEU A 194 -27.90 -1.81 -4.32
N ARG A 195 -27.74 -0.49 -4.26
CA ARG A 195 -27.84 0.38 -5.44
C ARG A 195 -26.46 0.63 -6.00
N GLY A 196 -26.30 0.40 -7.30
CA GLY A 196 -25.05 0.64 -8.02
C GLY A 196 -25.03 2.00 -8.73
N PHE A 197 -23.87 2.64 -8.70
CA PHE A 197 -23.59 3.85 -9.47
C PHE A 197 -22.22 3.73 -10.12
N SER A 198 -22.13 3.99 -11.43
CA SER A 198 -20.88 3.98 -12.17
C SER A 198 -20.35 5.40 -12.38
N LEU A 199 -19.02 5.56 -12.44
CA LEU A 199 -18.34 6.77 -12.88
C LEU A 199 -17.75 6.52 -14.29
N PRO A 200 -18.54 6.64 -15.37
CA PRO A 200 -18.08 6.28 -16.72
C PRO A 200 -17.00 7.22 -17.25
N GLU A 201 -17.12 8.53 -16.96
CA GLU A 201 -16.25 9.57 -17.48
C GLU A 201 -15.78 10.47 -16.32
N PRO A 202 -14.60 10.19 -15.72
CA PRO A 202 -14.02 11.10 -14.75
C PRO A 202 -13.65 12.40 -15.45
N SER A 203 -14.12 13.53 -14.93
CA SER A 203 -13.73 14.87 -15.37
C SER A 203 -12.33 15.27 -14.93
N ARG A 204 -11.84 14.72 -13.81
CA ARG A 204 -10.50 14.96 -13.28
C ARG A 204 -10.00 13.75 -12.52
N CYS A 205 -8.69 13.53 -12.59
CA CYS A 205 -7.98 12.46 -11.92
C CYS A 205 -6.73 13.04 -11.23
N GLN A 206 -6.56 12.73 -9.95
CA GLN A 206 -5.42 13.20 -9.16
C GLN A 206 -4.84 12.05 -8.35
N LEU A 207 -3.55 11.79 -8.51
CA LEU A 207 -2.80 10.86 -7.69
C LEU A 207 -2.07 11.64 -6.58
N VAL A 208 -2.22 11.20 -5.34
CA VAL A 208 -1.43 11.67 -4.21
C VAL A 208 -0.42 10.58 -3.87
N ASP A 209 0.86 10.88 -3.98
CA ASP A 209 1.90 9.91 -3.67
C ASP A 209 2.13 9.76 -2.16
N ALA A 210 3.06 8.87 -1.78
CA ALA A 210 3.31 8.56 -0.38
C ALA A 210 3.88 9.75 0.42
N ALA A 211 4.54 10.70 -0.26
CA ALA A 211 5.06 11.93 0.32
C ALA A 211 3.99 13.03 0.42
N GLY A 212 2.77 12.79 -0.08
CA GLY A 212 1.69 13.75 -0.12
C GLY A 212 1.73 14.72 -1.31
N LYS A 213 2.65 14.52 -2.26
CA LYS A 213 2.70 15.34 -3.48
C LYS A 213 1.58 14.91 -4.42
N GLN A 214 0.93 15.92 -5.00
CA GLN A 214 -0.22 15.75 -5.88
C GLN A 214 0.24 15.76 -7.34
N HIS A 215 -0.25 14.80 -8.11
CA HIS A 215 0.02 14.63 -9.52
C HIS A 215 -1.31 14.62 -10.27
N GLU A 216 -1.51 15.62 -11.14
CA GLU A 216 -2.67 15.68 -12.01
C GLU A 216 -2.48 14.76 -13.22
N LEU A 217 -3.48 13.92 -13.49
CA LEU A 217 -3.45 12.93 -14.54
C LEU A 217 -4.64 13.10 -15.47
N ALA A 218 -4.43 12.88 -16.76
CA ALA A 218 -5.53 12.73 -17.71
C ALA A 218 -6.29 11.43 -17.40
N PRO A 219 -7.62 11.46 -17.18
CA PRO A 219 -8.43 10.26 -16.96
C PRO A 219 -8.21 9.17 -18.02
N GLU A 220 -8.09 9.58 -19.29
CA GLU A 220 -7.89 8.70 -20.44
C GLU A 220 -6.51 8.02 -20.38
N ALA A 221 -5.50 8.70 -19.83
CA ALA A 221 -4.17 8.11 -19.64
C ALA A 221 -4.19 7.01 -18.56
N VAL A 222 -4.99 7.17 -17.50
CA VAL A 222 -5.17 6.14 -16.47
C VAL A 222 -5.95 4.97 -17.03
N ASP A 223 -7.00 5.21 -17.82
CA ASP A 223 -7.76 4.14 -18.47
C ASP A 223 -6.90 3.36 -19.48
N ALA A 224 -6.10 4.04 -20.31
CA ALA A 224 -5.21 3.41 -21.27
C ALA A 224 -3.98 2.72 -20.65
N ALA A 225 -3.65 3.00 -19.38
CA ALA A 225 -2.45 2.47 -18.74
C ALA A 225 -2.49 0.94 -18.62
N LEU A 226 -1.31 0.30 -18.62
CA LEU A 226 -1.21 -1.12 -18.31
C LEU A 226 -1.47 -1.33 -16.81
N LEU A 227 -2.39 -2.25 -16.48
CA LEU A 227 -2.57 -2.64 -15.09
C LEU A 227 -1.38 -3.50 -14.64
N ASP A 228 -0.76 -3.09 -13.53
CA ASP A 228 0.31 -3.84 -12.91
C ASP A 228 -0.15 -5.27 -12.50
N PRO A 229 0.63 -6.32 -12.83
CA PRO A 229 0.25 -7.70 -12.60
C PRO A 229 0.18 -8.11 -11.11
N ILE A 230 0.74 -7.31 -10.19
CA ILE A 230 0.65 -7.57 -8.76
C ILE A 230 -0.35 -6.65 -8.04
N ALA A 231 -1.00 -5.72 -8.75
CA ALA A 231 -1.94 -4.76 -8.17
C ALA A 231 -2.98 -5.41 -7.25
N TYR A 232 -3.58 -6.53 -7.67
CA TYR A 232 -4.58 -7.25 -6.88
C TYR A 232 -4.01 -7.99 -5.66
N SER A 233 -2.76 -8.43 -5.72
CA SER A 233 -2.09 -9.16 -4.64
C SER A 233 -1.22 -8.27 -3.76
N GLN A 234 -1.11 -6.98 -4.07
CA GLN A 234 -0.22 -6.06 -3.36
C GLN A 234 -0.53 -6.04 -1.87
N MET A 235 -1.80 -5.98 -1.47
CA MET A 235 -2.19 -5.97 -0.06
C MET A 235 -1.76 -7.25 0.67
N ASP A 236 -1.89 -8.42 0.02
CA ASP A 236 -1.42 -9.69 0.59
C ASP A 236 0.11 -9.72 0.72
N LEU A 237 0.83 -9.18 -0.26
CA LEU A 237 2.29 -9.10 -0.23
C LEU A 237 2.77 -8.18 0.89
N LEU A 238 2.19 -6.98 1.00
CA LEU A 238 2.55 -6.02 2.04
C LEU A 238 2.23 -6.58 3.44
N ARG A 239 1.09 -7.27 3.58
CA ARG A 239 0.72 -7.95 4.82
C ARG A 239 1.75 -9.00 5.22
N MET A 240 2.08 -9.92 4.30
CA MET A 240 3.10 -10.95 4.51
C MET A 240 4.46 -10.34 4.94
N LEU A 241 4.92 -9.30 4.24
CA LEU A 241 6.18 -8.62 4.57
C LEU A 241 6.16 -7.90 5.92
N SER A 242 4.98 -7.49 6.38
CA SER A 242 4.81 -6.75 7.64
C SER A 242 4.60 -7.66 8.86
N GLU A 243 3.93 -8.80 8.69
CA GLU A 243 3.48 -9.67 9.80
C GLU A 243 4.45 -10.82 10.10
N GLU A 244 5.22 -11.28 9.11
CA GLU A 244 6.15 -12.40 9.28
C GLU A 244 7.52 -11.91 9.77
N GLU A 245 7.98 -12.43 10.91
CA GLU A 245 9.23 -12.01 11.57
C GLU A 245 10.46 -12.20 10.68
N GLY A 246 10.50 -13.28 9.88
CA GLY A 246 11.58 -13.55 8.93
C GLY A 246 11.72 -12.44 7.88
N TRP A 247 10.61 -11.86 7.42
CA TRP A 247 10.65 -10.76 6.45
C TRP A 247 11.07 -9.44 7.09
N GLN A 248 10.67 -9.17 8.34
CA GLN A 248 11.12 -7.98 9.06
C GLN A 248 12.65 -7.95 9.25
N ALA A 249 13.25 -9.09 9.56
CA ALA A 249 14.71 -9.22 9.59
C ALA A 249 15.34 -9.03 8.20
N ALA A 250 14.79 -9.68 7.18
CA ALA A 250 15.28 -9.58 5.80
C ALA A 250 15.23 -8.15 5.24
N LEU A 251 14.15 -7.38 5.49
CA LEU A 251 14.03 -5.99 5.04
C LEU A 251 15.13 -5.09 5.61
N ARG A 252 15.58 -5.36 6.85
CA ARG A 252 16.72 -4.64 7.45
C ARG A 252 18.03 -5.02 6.77
N LEU A 253 18.24 -6.31 6.49
CA LEU A 253 19.39 -6.79 5.73
C LEU A 253 19.40 -6.24 4.30
N PHE A 254 18.24 -6.08 3.66
CA PHE A 254 18.14 -5.43 2.35
C PHE A 254 18.64 -3.99 2.39
N CYS A 255 18.24 -3.23 3.42
CA CYS A 255 18.72 -1.85 3.60
C CYS A 255 20.25 -1.83 3.78
N ALA A 256 20.79 -2.71 4.61
CA ALA A 256 22.24 -2.77 4.84
C ALA A 256 23.00 -3.22 3.58
N GLY A 257 22.60 -4.33 2.97
CA GLY A 257 23.30 -4.94 1.84
C GLY A 257 23.20 -4.14 0.55
N TYR A 258 21.98 -3.77 0.13
CA TYR A 258 21.78 -3.12 -1.18
C TYR A 258 21.88 -1.60 -1.13
N LEU A 259 21.60 -0.96 0.02
CA LEU A 259 21.62 0.50 0.15
C LEU A 259 22.84 1.00 0.92
N GLY A 260 23.51 0.13 1.69
CA GLY A 260 24.55 0.56 2.63
C GLY A 260 23.97 1.38 3.79
N VAL A 261 22.70 1.18 4.14
CA VAL A 261 22.00 1.92 5.21
C VAL A 261 21.67 0.98 6.36
N GLU A 262 22.13 1.34 7.56
CA GLU A 262 21.75 0.62 8.79
C GLU A 262 20.32 1.00 9.18
N ALA A 263 19.39 0.10 8.88
CA ALA A 263 18.00 0.23 9.27
C ALA A 263 17.78 -0.22 10.72
N GLY A 264 17.20 0.67 11.53
CA GLY A 264 16.68 0.34 12.85
C GLY A 264 15.54 -0.68 12.77
N PRO A 265 15.07 -1.20 13.92
CA PRO A 265 13.90 -2.07 13.97
C PRO A 265 12.66 -1.40 13.36
N GLY A 266 11.80 -2.19 12.72
CA GLY A 266 10.52 -1.73 12.18
C GLY A 266 10.60 -1.17 10.75
N ALA A 267 11.39 -1.77 9.87
CA ALA A 267 11.34 -1.46 8.45
C ALA A 267 9.98 -1.89 7.86
N LEU A 268 9.33 -0.98 7.12
CA LEU A 268 7.97 -1.19 6.62
C LEU A 268 7.99 -1.29 5.10
N ALA A 269 7.57 -2.42 4.54
CA ALA A 269 7.18 -2.48 3.14
C ALA A 269 5.88 -1.70 2.93
N VAL A 270 5.89 -0.70 2.05
CA VAL A 270 4.75 0.24 1.89
C VAL A 270 4.16 0.28 0.49
N ALA A 271 4.90 -0.15 -0.52
CA ALA A 271 4.39 -0.31 -1.87
C ALA A 271 5.16 -1.41 -2.58
N ALA A 272 4.49 -2.13 -3.47
CA ALA A 272 5.09 -3.15 -4.31
C ALA A 272 4.48 -3.07 -5.70
N ASP A 273 5.30 -3.25 -6.73
CA ASP A 273 4.87 -3.33 -8.12
C ASP A 273 5.78 -4.26 -8.93
N ARG A 274 5.50 -4.48 -10.22
CA ARG A 274 6.32 -5.39 -11.04
C ARG A 274 7.79 -4.98 -11.19
N MET A 275 8.14 -3.74 -10.87
CA MET A 275 9.48 -3.20 -11.01
C MET A 275 10.23 -3.14 -9.67
N GLY A 276 9.62 -3.46 -8.52
CA GLY A 276 10.33 -3.34 -7.25
C GLY A 276 9.48 -3.30 -5.98
N LEU A 277 10.17 -3.06 -4.89
CA LEU A 277 9.64 -2.93 -3.53
C LEU A 277 10.04 -1.58 -2.91
N THR A 278 9.08 -0.88 -2.32
CA THR A 278 9.32 0.37 -1.59
C THR A 278 9.25 0.11 -0.09
N VAL A 279 10.27 0.54 0.64
CA VAL A 279 10.42 0.35 2.08
C VAL A 279 10.63 1.68 2.79
N LEU A 280 9.99 1.86 3.94
CA LEU A 280 10.31 2.91 4.90
C LEU A 280 11.22 2.33 5.98
N ALA A 281 12.33 2.99 6.26
CA ALA A 281 13.22 2.60 7.35
C ALA A 281 13.75 3.83 8.10
N ARG A 282 14.06 3.64 9.39
CA ARG A 282 14.80 4.63 10.18
C ARG A 282 16.27 4.36 10.02
N GLU A 283 17.00 5.36 9.55
CA GLU A 283 18.46 5.32 9.52
C GLU A 283 18.99 5.44 10.94
N VAL A 284 19.76 4.43 11.39
CA VAL A 284 20.50 4.53 12.65
C VAL A 284 21.69 5.44 12.38
N GLN A 285 21.71 6.62 13.00
CA GLN A 285 22.92 7.42 12.98
C GLN A 285 23.99 6.63 13.76
N ALA A 286 25.07 6.24 13.06
CA ALA A 286 26.27 5.78 13.73
C ALA A 286 26.66 6.84 14.77
N ALA A 287 26.94 6.42 16.00
CA ALA A 287 27.41 7.31 17.06
C ALA A 287 28.74 7.95 16.61
N ALA A 288 28.64 9.08 15.90
CA ALA A 288 29.76 9.89 15.56
C ALA A 288 30.25 10.49 16.88
N SER A 289 31.47 10.12 17.27
CA SER A 289 32.14 10.46 18.54
C SER A 289 31.60 9.70 19.75
N GLY A 290 32.51 9.22 20.62
CA GLY A 290 32.26 8.40 21.81
C GLY A 290 31.48 9.12 22.93
N VAL A 291 30.35 9.70 22.59
CA VAL A 291 29.33 10.22 23.48
C VAL A 291 28.34 9.09 23.73
N GLU A 292 28.09 8.81 25.00
CA GLU A 292 27.14 7.82 25.45
C GLU A 292 25.77 8.07 24.78
N PRO A 293 25.13 7.04 24.19
CA PRO A 293 23.86 7.22 23.52
C PRO A 293 22.83 7.77 24.52
N PRO A 294 21.93 8.68 24.11
CA PRO A 294 20.85 9.14 24.96
C PRO A 294 20.01 7.93 25.44
N PRO A 295 19.41 7.99 26.64
CA PRO A 295 18.64 6.88 27.23
C PRO A 295 17.39 6.52 26.40
N GLU A 296 17.01 7.35 25.43
CA GLU A 296 16.00 7.03 24.43
C GLU A 296 16.65 7.01 23.04
N PRO A 297 16.29 6.06 22.16
CA PRO A 297 16.70 6.12 20.77
C PRO A 297 16.16 7.44 20.22
N THR A 298 17.05 8.42 20.05
CA THR A 298 16.73 9.67 19.37
C THR A 298 16.42 9.26 17.94
N GLY A 299 15.12 9.02 17.70
CA GLY A 299 14.63 8.23 16.59
C GLY A 299 15.15 8.79 15.27
N GLY A 300 15.96 7.99 14.57
CA GLY A 300 16.42 8.32 13.23
C GLY A 300 15.25 8.74 12.33
N ARG A 301 15.51 9.69 11.44
CA ARG A 301 14.51 10.19 10.49
C ARG A 301 14.06 9.02 9.61
N TRP A 302 12.74 8.87 9.46
CA TRP A 302 12.17 7.94 8.48
C TRP A 302 12.53 8.39 7.07
N ARG A 303 13.05 7.46 6.27
CA ARG A 303 13.36 7.67 4.86
C ARG A 303 12.68 6.58 4.03
N GLN A 304 12.31 6.94 2.81
CA GLN A 304 11.80 6.01 1.82
C GLN A 304 12.96 5.51 0.97
N PHE A 305 13.01 4.20 0.75
CA PHE A 305 13.95 3.54 -0.11
C PHE A 305 13.21 2.69 -1.13
N ARG A 306 13.73 2.68 -2.35
CA ARG A 306 13.20 1.85 -3.42
C ARG A 306 14.22 0.79 -3.80
N PHE A 307 13.78 -0.46 -3.75
CA PHE A 307 14.49 -1.61 -4.29
C PHE A 307 13.94 -1.89 -5.70
N ALA A 308 14.61 -1.39 -6.73
CA ALA A 308 14.21 -1.60 -8.13
C ALA A 308 14.77 -2.91 -8.67
N PHE A 309 13.95 -3.79 -9.25
CA PHE A 309 14.39 -5.07 -9.79
C PHE A 309 14.98 -4.92 -11.20
N GLN A 310 15.99 -5.74 -11.53
CA GLN A 310 16.57 -5.80 -12.88
C GLN A 310 15.61 -6.24 -13.99
N ARG A 311 14.48 -6.87 -13.65
CA ARG A 311 13.48 -7.35 -14.61
C ARG A 311 12.08 -7.09 -14.10
N GLU A 312 11.15 -6.88 -15.02
CA GLU A 312 9.73 -6.86 -14.69
C GLU A 312 9.24 -8.25 -14.26
N LEU A 313 8.45 -8.27 -13.20
CA LEU A 313 7.84 -9.47 -12.64
C LEU A 313 6.43 -9.69 -13.23
N ARG A 314 6.05 -10.95 -13.41
CA ARG A 314 4.77 -11.29 -14.09
C ARG A 314 3.60 -11.52 -13.15
N GLY A 315 3.82 -11.49 -11.83
CA GLY A 315 2.78 -11.72 -10.84
C GLY A 315 3.34 -12.04 -9.46
N ARG A 316 2.43 -12.36 -8.52
CA ARG A 316 2.74 -12.62 -7.10
C ARG A 316 3.85 -13.66 -6.90
N SER A 317 3.76 -14.81 -7.57
CA SER A 317 4.74 -15.90 -7.41
C SER A 317 6.14 -15.53 -7.92
N ASP A 318 6.23 -14.66 -8.93
CA ASP A 318 7.53 -14.15 -9.40
C ASP A 318 8.13 -13.17 -8.39
N PHE A 319 7.28 -12.36 -7.77
CA PHE A 319 7.67 -11.39 -6.75
C PHE A 319 8.20 -12.07 -5.49
N VAL A 320 7.48 -13.06 -4.96
CA VAL A 320 7.94 -13.81 -3.78
C VAL A 320 9.28 -14.50 -4.05
N ARG A 321 9.42 -15.18 -5.21
CA ARG A 321 10.70 -15.81 -5.59
C ARG A 321 11.85 -14.81 -5.74
N MET A 322 11.57 -13.60 -6.23
CA MET A 322 12.59 -12.54 -6.28
C MET A 322 13.03 -12.14 -4.87
N LEU A 323 12.09 -11.93 -3.95
CA LEU A 323 12.41 -11.57 -2.57
C LEU A 323 13.14 -12.68 -1.81
N GLU A 324 12.77 -13.95 -2.02
CA GLU A 324 13.45 -15.10 -1.41
C GLU A 324 14.89 -15.18 -1.90
N SER A 325 15.10 -15.03 -3.22
CA SER A 325 16.45 -14.98 -3.79
C SER A 325 17.26 -13.80 -3.24
N MET A 326 16.65 -12.63 -3.06
CA MET A 326 17.32 -11.48 -2.44
C MET A 326 17.67 -11.74 -0.98
N ARG A 327 16.82 -12.46 -0.24
CA ARG A 327 17.03 -12.84 1.17
C ARG A 327 18.21 -13.80 1.29
N GLU A 328 18.23 -14.86 0.49
CA GLU A 328 19.35 -15.81 0.46
C GLU A 328 20.69 -15.12 0.17
N GLU A 329 20.69 -14.15 -0.76
CA GLU A 329 21.89 -13.39 -1.12
C GLU A 329 22.43 -12.54 0.04
N VAL A 330 21.58 -11.81 0.76
CA VAL A 330 22.01 -10.99 1.90
C VAL A 330 22.32 -11.82 3.15
N GLU A 331 21.64 -12.94 3.36
CA GLU A 331 21.91 -13.86 4.48
C GLU A 331 23.24 -14.58 4.28
N ALA A 332 23.55 -15.03 3.06
CA ALA A 332 24.85 -15.61 2.74
C ALA A 332 25.98 -14.58 2.95
N ALA A 333 25.80 -13.35 2.45
CA ALA A 333 26.78 -12.28 2.65
C ALA A 333 26.97 -11.92 4.14
N ALA A 334 25.93 -12.02 4.96
CA ALA A 334 26.00 -11.77 6.40
C ALA A 334 26.65 -12.92 7.19
N ALA A 335 26.62 -14.15 6.66
CA ALA A 335 27.17 -15.34 7.30
C ALA A 335 28.67 -15.55 7.03
N ASP A 336 29.20 -14.93 5.97
CA ASP A 336 30.64 -14.92 5.64
C ASP A 336 31.46 -13.92 6.49
N GLU A 337 30.84 -13.27 7.49
CA GLU A 337 31.46 -12.40 8.52
C GLU A 337 31.65 -13.10 9.87
#